data_AF-A0A0N5C1H4-F1
#
_entry.id   AF-A0A0N5C1H4-F1
#
_cell.length_a   1.000
_cell.length_b   1.000
_cell.length_c   1.000
_cell.angle_alpha   90.00
_cell.angle_beta   90.00
_cell.angle_gamma   90.00
#
_symmetry.space_group_name_H-M   'P 1'
#
loop_
_entity.id
_entity.type
_entity.pdbx_description
1 polymer ?
#
loop_
_entity_poly.entity_id
_entity_poly.type
_entity_poly.pdbx_seq_one_letter_code
_entity_poly.pdbx_strand_id
1 'polypeptide(L)'
;MTKHLKKLEENIKTIIKDENFSGLAIIDIEEWRPTYDSNWSSKRIYREQSIKQVLDKDENKNLDKKEAEKIAIEEFDKAAIRFFNETLHTCKQLRPQAKWGFYGFPTCNENAKDRNWSFCFPNISDKTIPIFQHVDVMYPAPYIVKGQNYSIKNLFVQAVLNETRRIVNKISEDGEKQKPIYVYQKFEVSPFLSDIKDIEFFDPYYLCITFKNMIYYKVDGIIVWSTSRNMTDRCPYIKNYTDTVFGPYVKNLNEDFLMYVSLSLLVIFFL
;
A
#
# COMPACT_ATOMS: atom_id res chain seq x y z
N MET A 1 -13.65 -10.27 -16.00
CA MET A 1 -12.26 -10.08 -16.43
C MET A 1 -12.15 -9.27 -17.72
N THR A 2 -12.66 -9.73 -18.87
CA THR A 2 -12.50 -9.04 -20.16
C THR A 2 -12.90 -7.55 -20.14
N LYS A 3 -14.05 -7.20 -19.55
CA LYS A 3 -14.49 -5.81 -19.41
C LYS A 3 -13.52 -4.95 -18.58
N HIS A 4 -12.96 -5.53 -17.51
CA HIS A 4 -11.96 -4.87 -16.66
C HIS A 4 -10.68 -4.58 -17.44
N LEU A 5 -10.11 -5.58 -18.11
CA LEU A 5 -8.85 -5.41 -18.86
C LEU A 5 -8.99 -4.41 -20.02
N LYS A 6 -10.14 -4.42 -20.73
CA LYS A 6 -10.42 -3.41 -21.76
C LYS A 6 -10.42 -2.00 -21.16
N LYS A 7 -11.11 -1.82 -20.03
CA LYS A 7 -11.18 -0.50 -19.37
C LYS A 7 -9.82 -0.06 -18.81
N LEU A 8 -9.06 -1.00 -18.26
CA LEU A 8 -7.69 -0.79 -17.78
C LEU A 8 -6.78 -0.29 -18.92
N GLU A 9 -6.83 -0.93 -20.08
CA GLU A 9 -6.05 -0.54 -21.26
C GLU A 9 -6.37 0.90 -21.70
N GLU A 10 -7.67 1.24 -21.82
CA GLU A 10 -8.12 2.60 -22.14
C GLU A 10 -7.59 3.64 -21.14
N ASN A 11 -7.68 3.32 -19.84
CA ASN A 11 -7.23 4.21 -18.78
C ASN A 11 -5.71 4.41 -18.80
N ILE A 12 -4.91 3.34 -18.97
CA ILE A 12 -3.44 3.43 -19.01
C ILE A 12 -2.98 4.28 -20.20
N LYS A 13 -3.55 4.04 -21.39
CA LYS A 13 -3.24 4.84 -22.59
C LYS A 13 -3.58 6.31 -22.42
N THR A 14 -4.60 6.62 -21.62
CA THR A 14 -5.03 7.99 -21.35
C THR A 14 -4.14 8.68 -20.30
N ILE A 15 -3.82 8.00 -19.21
CA ILE A 15 -3.11 8.56 -18.04
C ILE A 15 -1.60 8.59 -18.29
N ILE A 16 -1.01 7.49 -18.74
CA ILE A 16 0.43 7.36 -18.97
C ILE A 16 0.66 7.41 -20.48
N LYS A 17 0.61 8.59 -21.09
CA LYS A 17 0.65 8.72 -22.56
C LYS A 17 1.96 8.24 -23.19
N ASP A 18 3.07 8.43 -22.49
CA ASP A 18 4.38 7.96 -22.94
C ASP A 18 4.47 6.44 -22.83
N GLU A 19 4.60 5.75 -23.98
CA GLU A 19 4.75 4.30 -24.05
C GLU A 19 6.08 3.82 -23.49
N ASN A 20 7.10 4.68 -23.48
CA ASN A 20 8.43 4.40 -22.93
C ASN A 20 8.59 4.85 -21.48
N PHE A 21 7.50 5.22 -20.80
CA PHE A 21 7.55 5.63 -19.40
C PHE A 21 8.28 4.58 -18.55
N SER A 22 9.36 4.99 -17.89
CA SER A 22 10.25 4.13 -17.11
C SER A 22 10.23 4.43 -15.60
N GLY A 23 9.30 5.27 -15.16
CA GLY A 23 9.17 5.67 -13.75
C GLY A 23 8.36 4.67 -12.92
N LEU A 24 8.10 5.05 -11.67
CA LEU A 24 7.24 4.29 -10.75
C LEU A 24 5.79 4.35 -11.24
N ALA A 25 5.13 3.19 -11.31
CA ALA A 25 3.73 3.07 -11.68
C ALA A 25 2.99 2.28 -10.60
N ILE A 26 2.04 2.93 -9.93
CA ILE A 26 1.40 2.40 -8.73
C ILE A 26 -0.06 2.11 -9.04
N ILE A 27 -0.48 0.87 -8.77
CA ILE A 27 -1.86 0.43 -8.90
C ILE A 27 -2.51 0.50 -7.53
N ASP A 28 -3.53 1.34 -7.41
CA ASP A 28 -4.25 1.59 -6.17
C ASP A 28 -5.63 0.90 -6.23
N ILE A 29 -5.72 -0.29 -5.65
CA ILE A 29 -6.97 -1.05 -5.52
C ILE A 29 -7.25 -1.20 -4.03
N GLU A 30 -8.16 -0.38 -3.51
CA GLU A 30 -8.46 -0.34 -2.07
C GLU A 30 -9.85 -0.84 -1.75
N GLU A 31 -10.76 -1.03 -2.71
CA GLU A 31 -12.15 -1.41 -2.47
C GLU A 31 -12.25 -2.73 -1.69
N TRP A 32 -11.42 -3.70 -2.06
CA TRP A 32 -11.26 -5.02 -1.46
C TRP A 32 -9.78 -5.42 -1.43
N ARG A 33 -9.43 -6.43 -0.63
CA ARG A 33 -8.05 -6.92 -0.46
C ARG A 33 -7.85 -8.29 -1.13
N PRO A 34 -6.64 -8.64 -1.58
CA PRO A 34 -6.35 -9.81 -2.41
C PRO A 34 -6.49 -11.18 -1.73
N THR A 35 -6.97 -11.22 -0.48
CA THR A 35 -7.25 -12.46 0.25
C THR A 35 -8.57 -12.33 1.01
N TYR A 36 -9.37 -13.39 1.07
CA TYR A 36 -10.67 -13.40 1.73
C TYR A 36 -10.55 -12.94 3.19
N ASP A 37 -9.56 -13.48 3.92
CA ASP A 37 -9.36 -13.23 5.36
C ASP A 37 -8.96 -11.79 5.68
N SER A 38 -8.34 -11.08 4.73
CA SER A 38 -7.97 -9.67 4.92
C SER A 38 -9.12 -8.70 4.73
N ASN A 39 -10.28 -9.15 4.21
CA ASN A 39 -11.46 -8.31 3.99
C ASN A 39 -12.30 -8.14 5.27
N TRP A 40 -11.71 -7.51 6.29
CA TRP A 40 -12.37 -7.17 7.57
C TRP A 40 -12.98 -5.77 7.60
N SER A 41 -13.65 -5.44 8.72
CA SER A 41 -14.35 -4.17 8.94
C SER A 41 -15.37 -3.89 7.83
N SER A 42 -15.40 -2.70 7.25
CA SER A 42 -16.28 -2.32 6.13
C SER A 42 -16.15 -3.20 4.89
N LYS A 43 -15.05 -3.97 4.76
CA LYS A 43 -14.82 -4.91 3.65
C LYS A 43 -15.43 -6.30 3.90
N ARG A 44 -16.06 -6.53 5.05
CA ARG A 44 -16.73 -7.80 5.37
C ARG A 44 -17.82 -8.16 4.35
N ILE A 45 -18.40 -7.17 3.69
CA ILE A 45 -19.37 -7.38 2.61
C ILE A 45 -18.84 -8.32 1.51
N TYR A 46 -17.55 -8.25 1.15
CA TYR A 46 -16.98 -9.14 0.13
C TYR A 46 -16.98 -10.60 0.58
N ARG A 47 -16.75 -10.84 1.87
CA ARG A 47 -16.81 -12.18 2.45
C ARG A 47 -18.24 -12.72 2.46
N GLU A 48 -19.18 -11.89 2.93
CA GLU A 48 -20.59 -12.24 3.01
C GLU A 48 -21.20 -12.52 1.64
N GLN A 49 -20.87 -11.70 0.63
CA GLN A 49 -21.33 -11.94 -0.74
C GLN A 49 -20.69 -13.18 -1.36
N SER A 50 -19.43 -13.50 -1.02
CA SER A 50 -18.79 -14.73 -1.51
C SER A 50 -19.48 -15.98 -0.95
N ILE A 51 -19.79 -16.01 0.35
CA ILE A 51 -20.57 -17.11 0.97
C ILE A 51 -21.96 -17.21 0.32
N LYS A 52 -22.65 -16.07 0.19
CA LYS A 52 -23.97 -16.03 -0.42
C LYS A 52 -23.95 -16.58 -1.84
N GLN A 53 -22.95 -16.20 -2.64
CA GLN A 53 -22.81 -16.68 -4.02
C GLN A 53 -22.64 -18.21 -4.08
N VAL A 54 -21.91 -18.82 -3.14
CA VAL A 54 -21.79 -20.28 -3.07
C VAL A 54 -23.13 -20.93 -2.73
N LEU A 55 -23.84 -20.40 -1.73
CA LEU A 55 -25.16 -20.90 -1.33
C LEU A 55 -26.21 -20.75 -2.43
N ASP A 56 -26.19 -19.63 -3.17
CA ASP A 56 -27.13 -19.38 -4.27
C ASP A 56 -26.91 -20.34 -5.46
N LYS A 57 -25.67 -20.84 -5.64
CA LYS A 57 -25.33 -21.86 -6.65
C LYS A 57 -25.66 -23.29 -6.19
N ASP A 58 -25.87 -23.51 -4.90
CA ASP A 58 -26.18 -24.82 -4.34
C ASP A 58 -27.68 -25.12 -4.47
N GLU A 59 -28.10 -25.50 -5.67
CA GLU A 59 -29.51 -25.76 -6.03
C GLU A 59 -30.19 -26.77 -5.10
N ASN A 60 -29.44 -27.74 -4.57
CA ASN A 60 -29.94 -28.78 -3.70
C ASN A 60 -29.91 -28.40 -2.21
N LYS A 61 -29.37 -27.22 -1.85
CA LYS A 61 -29.21 -26.73 -0.46
C LYS A 61 -28.53 -27.75 0.46
N ASN A 62 -27.53 -28.44 -0.07
CA ASN A 62 -26.78 -29.46 0.64
C ASN A 62 -25.72 -28.86 1.56
N LEU A 63 -25.21 -27.66 1.24
CA LEU A 63 -24.13 -27.01 1.96
C LEU A 63 -24.66 -26.26 3.16
N ASP A 64 -24.04 -26.49 4.32
CA ASP A 64 -24.18 -25.58 5.44
C ASP A 64 -23.32 -24.31 5.24
N LYS A 65 -23.49 -23.33 6.13
CA LYS A 65 -22.76 -22.06 6.04
C LYS A 65 -21.24 -22.23 6.14
N LYS A 66 -20.74 -23.19 6.93
CA LYS A 66 -19.30 -23.41 7.13
C LYS A 66 -18.69 -24.07 5.90
N GLU A 67 -19.39 -25.03 5.30
CA GLU A 67 -18.99 -25.66 4.05
C GLU A 67 -18.97 -24.64 2.91
N ALA A 68 -20.01 -23.81 2.81
CA ALA A 68 -20.06 -22.70 1.86
C ALA A 68 -18.93 -21.68 2.09
N GLU A 69 -18.58 -21.37 3.34
CA GLU A 69 -17.46 -20.47 3.65
C GLU A 69 -16.12 -21.04 3.18
N LYS A 70 -15.86 -22.35 3.35
CA LYS A 70 -14.64 -22.98 2.86
C LYS A 70 -14.50 -22.84 1.34
N ILE A 71 -15.59 -23.12 0.60
CA ILE A 71 -15.61 -22.96 -0.85
C ILE A 71 -15.44 -21.48 -1.24
N ALA A 72 -16.11 -20.57 -0.53
CA ALA A 72 -16.03 -19.13 -0.79
C ALA A 72 -14.61 -18.58 -0.60
N ILE A 73 -13.85 -19.06 0.40
CA ILE A 73 -12.44 -18.71 0.60
C ILE A 73 -11.61 -19.11 -0.63
N GLU A 74 -11.76 -20.36 -1.08
CA GLU A 74 -11.01 -20.88 -2.22
C GLU A 74 -11.37 -20.17 -3.54
N GLU A 75 -12.67 -19.96 -3.81
CA GLU A 75 -13.15 -19.24 -4.99
C GLU A 75 -12.67 -17.78 -4.99
N PHE A 76 -12.77 -17.09 -3.85
CA PHE A 76 -12.36 -15.69 -3.71
C PHE A 76 -10.85 -15.53 -3.89
N ASP A 77 -10.03 -16.29 -3.15
CA ASP A 77 -8.57 -16.17 -3.21
C ASP A 77 -8.04 -16.48 -4.62
N LYS A 78 -8.60 -17.50 -5.29
CA LYS A 78 -8.25 -17.83 -6.68
C LYS A 78 -8.65 -16.72 -7.66
N ALA A 79 -9.85 -16.16 -7.51
CA ALA A 79 -10.31 -15.07 -8.35
C ALA A 79 -9.51 -13.78 -8.12
N ALA A 80 -9.15 -13.50 -6.87
CA ALA A 80 -8.33 -12.37 -6.46
C ALA A 80 -6.92 -12.45 -7.07
N ILE A 81 -6.22 -13.57 -6.89
CA ILE A 81 -4.89 -13.79 -7.50
C ILE A 81 -4.95 -13.58 -9.01
N ARG A 82 -5.94 -14.17 -9.68
CA ARG A 82 -6.13 -13.98 -11.12
C ARG A 82 -6.35 -12.51 -11.47
N PHE A 83 -7.22 -11.81 -10.74
CA PHE A 83 -7.51 -10.40 -11.01
C PHE A 83 -6.28 -9.50 -10.90
N PHE A 84 -5.52 -9.65 -9.82
CA PHE A 84 -4.31 -8.87 -9.61
C PHE A 84 -3.24 -9.20 -10.67
N ASN A 85 -3.00 -10.49 -10.97
CA ASN A 85 -1.98 -10.89 -11.95
C ASN A 85 -2.32 -10.47 -13.38
N GLU A 86 -3.57 -10.63 -13.82
CA GLU A 86 -4.01 -10.20 -15.16
C GLU A 86 -3.96 -8.67 -15.32
N THR A 87 -4.31 -7.94 -14.26
CA THR A 87 -4.18 -6.47 -14.20
C THR A 87 -2.72 -6.08 -14.35
N LEU A 88 -1.84 -6.62 -13.51
CA LEU A 88 -0.41 -6.33 -13.53
C LEU A 88 0.23 -6.70 -14.88
N HIS A 89 -0.12 -7.86 -15.42
CA HIS A 89 0.37 -8.32 -16.72
C HIS A 89 0.01 -7.34 -17.83
N THR A 90 -1.25 -6.91 -17.88
CA THR A 90 -1.73 -5.92 -18.87
C THR A 90 -1.00 -4.58 -18.70
N CYS A 91 -0.81 -4.11 -17.46
CA CYS A 91 -0.04 -2.90 -17.18
C CYS A 91 1.39 -2.98 -17.72
N LYS A 92 2.08 -4.10 -17.45
CA LYS A 92 3.46 -4.34 -17.90
C LYS A 92 3.56 -4.52 -19.41
N GLN A 93 2.57 -5.11 -20.07
CA GLN A 93 2.53 -5.18 -21.53
C GLN A 93 2.42 -3.80 -22.17
N LEU A 94 1.58 -2.93 -21.61
CA LEU A 94 1.36 -1.58 -22.15
C LEU A 94 2.51 -0.64 -21.84
N ARG A 95 3.12 -0.72 -20.65
CA ARG A 95 4.25 0.11 -20.22
C ARG A 95 5.37 -0.78 -19.69
N PRO A 96 6.15 -1.44 -20.58
CA PRO A 96 7.13 -2.45 -20.19
C PRO A 96 8.35 -1.90 -19.45
N GLN A 97 8.64 -0.61 -19.59
CA GLN A 97 9.77 0.03 -18.92
C GLN A 97 9.42 0.53 -17.51
N ALA A 98 8.13 0.73 -17.23
CA ALA A 98 7.63 1.25 -15.97
C ALA A 98 7.81 0.23 -14.83
N LYS A 99 7.90 0.75 -13.60
CA LYS A 99 8.11 -0.05 -12.41
C LYS A 99 6.79 -0.24 -11.67
N TRP A 100 6.11 -1.34 -11.99
CA TRP A 100 4.75 -1.61 -11.52
C TRP A 100 4.71 -2.28 -10.15
N GLY A 101 3.72 -1.91 -9.35
CA GLY A 101 3.41 -2.56 -8.08
C GLY A 101 2.09 -2.07 -7.51
N PHE A 102 1.63 -2.71 -6.43
CA PHE A 102 0.38 -2.39 -5.77
C PHE A 102 0.62 -1.57 -4.50
N TYR A 103 -0.18 -0.53 -4.32
CA TYR A 103 -0.15 0.30 -3.11
C TYR A 103 -0.63 -0.47 -1.87
N GLY A 104 0.00 -0.21 -0.73
CA GLY A 104 -0.56 -0.50 0.60
C GLY A 104 -0.30 -1.91 1.14
N PHE A 105 0.60 -2.67 0.53
CA PHE A 105 0.96 -4.02 0.99
C PHE A 105 2.35 -4.05 1.61
N PRO A 106 2.59 -4.86 2.67
CA PRO A 106 1.82 -6.02 3.15
C PRO A 106 0.61 -5.67 4.06
N THR A 107 -0.17 -6.69 4.43
CA THR A 107 -1.35 -6.50 5.29
C THR A 107 -0.96 -6.29 6.75
N CYS A 108 -1.07 -5.05 7.22
CA CYS A 108 -0.85 -4.66 8.61
C CYS A 108 -1.94 -3.70 9.12
N ASN A 109 -2.05 -3.54 10.43
CA ASN A 109 -3.03 -2.67 11.08
C ASN A 109 -2.47 -2.11 12.40
N GLU A 110 -2.43 -0.78 12.54
CA GLU A 110 -1.99 -0.09 13.76
C GLU A 110 -2.88 -0.42 14.97
N ASN A 111 -4.17 -0.71 14.74
CA ASN A 111 -5.09 -1.17 15.77
C ASN A 111 -4.77 -2.62 16.15
N ALA A 112 -3.78 -2.78 17.01
CA ALA A 112 -3.22 -4.07 17.43
C ALA A 112 -3.25 -4.28 18.94
N LYS A 113 -3.92 -3.41 19.71
CA LYS A 113 -4.02 -3.50 21.17
C LYS A 113 -4.52 -4.87 21.63
N ASP A 114 -5.60 -5.36 21.03
CA ASP A 114 -6.20 -6.66 21.36
C ASP A 114 -5.42 -7.86 20.78
N ARG A 115 -4.32 -7.60 20.08
CA ARG A 115 -3.42 -8.60 19.46
C ARG A 115 -2.01 -8.51 20.04
N ASN A 116 -1.87 -8.02 21.28
CA ASN A 116 -0.58 -7.81 21.94
C ASN A 116 0.43 -7.03 21.08
N TRP A 117 -0.05 -6.00 20.38
CA TRP A 117 0.74 -5.18 19.46
C TRP A 117 1.40 -5.97 18.31
N SER A 118 0.88 -7.14 17.96
CA SER A 118 1.19 -7.79 16.68
C SER A 118 0.50 -7.00 15.57
N PHE A 119 1.24 -6.15 14.84
CA PHE A 119 0.64 -5.22 13.87
C PHE A 119 0.28 -5.87 12.54
N CYS A 120 1.15 -6.75 12.05
CA CYS A 120 1.04 -7.39 10.74
C CYS A 120 0.47 -8.79 10.82
N PHE A 121 0.07 -9.34 9.67
CA PHE A 121 -0.55 -10.67 9.57
C PHE A 121 0.26 -11.57 8.63
N PRO A 122 1.40 -12.15 9.06
CA PRO A 122 2.30 -12.90 8.17
C PRO A 122 1.62 -14.03 7.40
N ASN A 123 0.73 -14.80 8.04
CA ASN A 123 -0.01 -15.88 7.38
C ASN A 123 -0.93 -15.38 6.24
N ILE A 124 -1.45 -14.16 6.36
CA ILE A 124 -2.29 -13.53 5.33
C ILE A 124 -1.38 -12.92 4.24
N SER A 125 -0.29 -12.25 4.64
CA SER A 125 0.70 -11.71 3.69
C SER A 125 1.31 -12.82 2.81
N ASP A 126 1.58 -13.99 3.36
CA ASP A 126 2.14 -15.12 2.60
C ASP A 126 1.23 -15.58 1.45
N LYS A 127 -0.10 -15.51 1.64
CA LYS A 127 -1.07 -15.81 0.57
C LYS A 127 -1.01 -14.84 -0.62
N THR A 128 -0.36 -13.68 -0.45
CA THR A 128 -0.21 -12.66 -1.51
C THR A 128 1.08 -12.80 -2.32
N ILE A 129 1.99 -13.69 -1.92
CA ILE A 129 3.25 -13.95 -2.64
C ILE A 129 3.03 -14.29 -4.13
N PRO A 130 2.03 -15.13 -4.51
CA PRO A 130 1.75 -15.40 -5.93
C PRO A 130 1.37 -14.18 -6.77
N ILE A 131 1.06 -13.04 -6.13
CA ILE A 131 0.84 -11.75 -6.78
C ILE A 131 2.13 -10.93 -6.76
N PHE A 132 2.72 -10.76 -5.58
CA PHE A 132 3.83 -9.83 -5.39
C PHE A 132 5.17 -10.33 -5.93
N GLN A 133 5.34 -11.62 -6.20
CA GLN A 133 6.50 -12.11 -6.94
C GLN A 133 6.60 -11.50 -8.36
N HIS A 134 5.46 -11.10 -8.95
CA HIS A 134 5.41 -10.56 -10.31
C HIS A 134 5.55 -9.03 -10.40
N VAL A 135 5.50 -8.33 -9.26
CA VAL A 135 5.70 -6.87 -9.23
C VAL A 135 7.17 -6.51 -9.48
N ASP A 136 7.39 -5.27 -9.91
CA ASP A 136 8.73 -4.69 -10.04
C ASP A 136 9.17 -3.98 -8.75
N VAL A 137 8.22 -3.48 -7.94
CA VAL A 137 8.46 -2.68 -6.72
C VAL A 137 7.40 -2.98 -5.66
N MET A 138 7.80 -3.02 -4.39
CA MET A 138 6.88 -3.07 -3.24
C MET A 138 6.56 -1.67 -2.72
N TYR A 139 5.28 -1.37 -2.50
CA TYR A 139 4.80 -0.05 -2.04
C TYR A 139 4.05 -0.11 -0.69
N PRO A 140 4.74 -0.38 0.45
CA PRO A 140 4.10 -0.35 1.76
C PRO A 140 3.69 1.07 2.16
N ALA A 141 2.63 1.19 2.97
CA ALA A 141 2.10 2.48 3.41
C ALA A 141 1.89 2.54 4.94
N PRO A 142 2.95 2.66 5.75
CA PRO A 142 2.88 2.74 7.21
C PRO A 142 2.42 4.12 7.71
N TYR A 143 1.24 4.56 7.26
CA TYR A 143 0.73 5.89 7.59
C TYR A 143 0.46 6.07 9.08
N ILE A 144 0.77 7.27 9.55
CA ILE A 144 0.41 7.73 10.89
C ILE A 144 -1.02 8.28 10.85
N VAL A 145 -1.89 7.75 11.71
CA VAL A 145 -3.27 8.26 11.91
C VAL A 145 -3.49 8.75 13.33
N LYS A 146 -4.57 9.49 13.62
CA LYS A 146 -4.86 9.94 14.99
C LYS A 146 -5.17 8.75 15.93
N GLY A 147 -4.91 8.91 17.22
CA GLY A 147 -5.44 8.04 18.29
C GLY A 147 -4.44 7.15 19.02
N GLN A 148 -3.25 6.89 18.45
CA GLN A 148 -2.17 6.18 19.14
C GLN A 148 -1.05 7.13 19.59
N ASN A 149 -0.24 6.73 20.57
CA ASN A 149 0.93 7.50 20.98
C ASN A 149 2.15 7.25 20.06
N TYR A 150 3.20 8.05 20.24
CA TYR A 150 4.43 7.99 19.45
C TYR A 150 5.15 6.63 19.51
N SER A 151 5.17 5.96 20.67
CA SER A 151 5.82 4.66 20.81
C SER A 151 5.12 3.58 20.00
N ILE A 152 3.79 3.53 20.05
CA ILE A 152 2.99 2.56 19.27
C ILE A 152 3.14 2.81 17.77
N LYS A 153 3.13 4.09 17.37
CA LYS A 153 3.38 4.51 15.98
C LYS A 153 4.73 4.05 15.47
N ASN A 154 5.76 4.21 16.28
CA ASN A 154 7.11 3.75 15.97
C ASN A 154 7.14 2.24 15.73
N LEU A 155 6.54 1.46 16.64
CA LEU A 155 6.49 0.01 16.50
C LEU A 155 5.68 -0.42 15.26
N PHE A 156 4.59 0.29 14.95
CA PHE A 156 3.80 0.02 13.75
C PHE A 156 4.60 0.24 12.47
N VAL A 157 5.28 1.38 12.33
CA VAL A 157 6.13 1.67 11.16
C VAL A 157 7.22 0.61 11.01
N GLN A 158 7.92 0.28 12.09
CA GLN A 158 8.95 -0.77 12.09
C GLN A 158 8.38 -2.14 11.71
N ALA A 159 7.20 -2.50 12.20
CA ALA A 159 6.54 -3.76 11.88
C ALA A 159 6.20 -3.86 10.37
N VAL A 160 5.67 -2.80 9.76
CA VAL A 160 5.38 -2.78 8.32
C VAL A 160 6.66 -2.91 7.51
N LEU A 161 7.73 -2.19 7.86
CA LEU A 161 9.03 -2.27 7.17
C LEU A 161 9.64 -3.67 7.29
N ASN A 162 9.61 -4.26 8.49
CA ASN A 162 10.07 -5.63 8.74
C ASN A 162 9.28 -6.66 7.91
N GLU A 163 7.94 -6.56 7.92
CA GLU A 163 7.09 -7.50 7.18
C GLU A 163 7.26 -7.36 5.66
N THR A 164 7.43 -6.14 5.16
CA THR A 164 7.70 -5.90 3.73
C THR A 164 9.00 -6.58 3.33
N ARG A 165 10.07 -6.39 4.11
CA ARG A 165 11.36 -7.03 3.88
C ARG A 165 11.28 -8.55 3.98
N ARG A 166 10.49 -9.10 4.91
CA ARG A 166 10.25 -10.55 5.02
C ARG A 166 9.63 -11.11 3.74
N ILE A 167 8.60 -10.46 3.20
CA ILE A 167 7.97 -10.88 1.93
C ILE A 167 8.95 -10.77 0.76
N VAL A 168 9.70 -9.67 0.66
CA VAL A 168 10.73 -9.50 -0.37
C VAL A 168 11.78 -10.62 -0.31
N ASN A 169 12.28 -10.94 0.88
CA ASN A 169 13.26 -12.01 1.06
C ASN A 169 12.69 -13.36 0.64
N LYS A 170 11.47 -13.68 1.06
CA LYS A 170 10.79 -14.93 0.70
C LYS A 170 10.60 -15.07 -0.82
N ILE A 171 10.25 -13.99 -1.51
CA ILE A 171 10.19 -13.96 -2.99
C ILE A 171 11.59 -14.21 -3.60
N SER A 172 12.63 -13.62 -3.00
CA SER A 172 14.00 -13.71 -3.52
C SER A 172 14.62 -15.11 -3.36
N GLU A 173 14.27 -15.82 -2.28
CA GLU A 173 14.69 -17.20 -2.02
C GLU A 173 14.25 -18.17 -3.13
N ASP A 174 13.16 -17.85 -3.84
CA ASP A 174 12.66 -18.61 -4.98
C ASP A 174 13.42 -18.33 -6.29
N GLY A 175 14.55 -17.62 -6.24
CA GLY A 175 15.41 -17.31 -7.39
C GLY A 175 15.08 -15.99 -8.11
N GLU A 176 14.11 -15.24 -7.61
CA GLU A 176 13.75 -13.92 -8.14
C GLU A 176 14.72 -12.83 -7.67
N LYS A 177 14.86 -11.76 -8.46
CA LYS A 177 15.62 -10.58 -8.04
C LYS A 177 14.92 -9.91 -6.86
N GLN A 178 15.72 -9.43 -5.90
CA GLN A 178 15.22 -8.66 -4.78
C GLN A 178 14.42 -7.46 -5.28
N LYS A 179 13.18 -7.33 -4.80
CA LYS A 179 12.28 -6.23 -5.19
C LYS A 179 12.65 -4.98 -4.40
N PRO A 180 12.87 -3.82 -5.06
CA PRO A 180 13.02 -2.55 -4.35
C PRO A 180 11.77 -2.19 -3.55
N ILE A 181 11.95 -1.45 -2.47
CA ILE A 181 10.91 -1.01 -1.54
C ILE A 181 10.81 0.52 -1.60
N TYR A 182 9.67 1.01 -2.07
CA TYR A 182 9.35 2.44 -2.10
C TYR A 182 8.20 2.71 -1.14
N VAL A 183 8.50 3.34 0.00
CA VAL A 183 7.52 3.48 1.08
C VAL A 183 6.64 4.69 0.84
N TYR A 184 5.33 4.49 0.83
CA TYR A 184 4.37 5.58 0.84
C TYR A 184 4.28 6.19 2.24
N GLN A 185 4.39 7.51 2.31
CA GLN A 185 4.25 8.23 3.55
C GLN A 185 3.56 9.59 3.38
N LYS A 186 2.70 9.93 4.34
CA LYS A 186 2.15 11.28 4.47
C LYS A 186 3.10 12.17 5.25
N PHE A 187 2.86 13.46 5.17
CA PHE A 187 3.45 14.48 6.05
C PHE A 187 2.38 15.19 6.91
N GLU A 188 1.15 14.63 6.88
CA GLU A 188 -0.04 15.10 7.58
C GLU A 188 -0.77 13.89 8.18
N VAL A 189 -1.24 13.99 9.42
CA VAL A 189 -1.91 12.89 10.12
C VAL A 189 -3.33 12.64 9.57
N SER A 190 -4.05 13.71 9.22
CA SER A 190 -5.44 13.62 8.74
C SER A 190 -5.74 14.71 7.70
N PRO A 191 -5.20 14.59 6.48
CA PRO A 191 -5.34 15.61 5.45
C PRO A 191 -6.74 15.69 4.81
N PHE A 192 -7.69 14.87 5.28
CA PHE A 192 -9.08 14.84 4.80
C PHE A 192 -10.04 15.68 5.63
N LEU A 193 -9.56 16.34 6.70
CA LEU A 193 -10.40 17.23 7.51
C LEU A 193 -10.82 18.45 6.71
N SER A 194 -12.06 18.91 6.93
CA SER A 194 -12.61 20.06 6.22
C SER A 194 -11.99 21.38 6.68
N ASP A 195 -11.72 21.51 7.99
CA ASP A 195 -10.99 22.67 8.52
C ASP A 195 -9.49 22.39 8.48
N ILE A 196 -8.78 23.26 7.76
CA ILE A 196 -7.34 23.17 7.54
C ILE A 196 -6.57 23.37 8.83
N LYS A 197 -7.12 24.16 9.77
CA LYS A 197 -6.48 24.41 11.07
C LYS A 197 -6.40 23.16 11.94
N ASP A 198 -7.25 22.18 11.69
CA ASP A 198 -7.27 20.90 12.40
C ASP A 198 -6.37 19.83 11.74
N ILE A 199 -5.80 20.15 10.57
CA ILE A 199 -4.84 19.29 9.87
C ILE A 199 -3.48 19.42 10.57
N GLU A 200 -3.16 18.39 11.33
CA GLU A 200 -1.87 18.23 11.98
C GLU A 200 -0.81 17.78 10.96
N PHE A 201 0.15 18.66 10.71
CA PHE A 201 1.40 18.31 10.02
C PHE A 201 2.31 17.51 10.96
N PHE A 202 3.19 16.70 10.39
CA PHE A 202 4.13 15.92 11.17
C PHE A 202 5.12 16.82 11.93
N ASP A 203 5.09 16.77 13.24
CA ASP A 203 6.15 17.30 14.09
C ASP A 203 7.48 16.52 13.90
N PRO A 204 8.60 17.01 14.48
CA PRO A 204 9.88 16.32 14.39
C PRO A 204 9.88 14.87 14.93
N TYR A 205 8.97 14.51 15.84
CA TYR A 205 8.86 13.14 16.37
C TYR A 205 8.21 12.22 15.35
N TYR A 206 7.12 12.63 14.70
CA TYR A 206 6.53 11.85 13.60
C TYR A 206 7.50 11.69 12.44
N LEU A 207 8.25 12.74 12.10
CA LEU A 207 9.27 12.68 11.06
C LEU A 207 10.38 11.68 11.42
N CYS A 208 10.79 11.62 12.69
CA CYS A 208 11.72 10.61 13.21
C CYS A 208 11.15 9.19 13.12
N ILE A 209 9.90 9.01 13.55
CA ILE A 209 9.19 7.74 13.51
C ILE A 209 9.02 7.21 12.09
N THR A 210 8.85 8.10 11.11
CA THR A 210 8.57 7.72 9.72
C THR A 210 9.82 7.78 8.87
N PHE A 211 10.21 8.96 8.41
CA PHE A 211 11.29 9.17 7.45
C PHE A 211 12.65 8.66 7.96
N LYS A 212 13.02 8.93 9.22
CA LYS A 212 14.31 8.42 9.75
C LYS A 212 14.32 6.90 9.86
N ASN A 213 13.23 6.26 10.30
CA ASN A 213 13.13 4.80 10.27
C ASN A 213 13.25 4.27 8.84
N MET A 214 12.56 4.85 7.85
CA MET A 214 12.65 4.41 6.46
C MET A 214 14.08 4.42 5.94
N ILE A 215 14.84 5.48 6.24
CA ILE A 215 16.26 5.57 5.87
C ILE A 215 17.12 4.57 6.66
N TYR A 216 16.91 4.42 7.97
CA TYR A 216 17.60 3.42 8.80
C TYR A 216 17.38 1.99 8.28
N TYR A 217 16.16 1.72 7.83
CA TYR A 217 15.76 0.48 7.17
C TYR A 217 16.22 0.37 5.72
N LYS A 218 16.98 1.33 5.19
CA LYS A 218 17.58 1.32 3.85
C LYS A 218 16.57 0.96 2.76
N VAL A 219 15.39 1.58 2.80
CA VAL A 219 14.43 1.46 1.70
C VAL A 219 14.95 2.20 0.47
N ASP A 220 14.56 1.76 -0.72
CA ASP A 220 15.06 2.29 -1.99
C ASP A 220 14.50 3.68 -2.33
N GLY A 221 13.35 4.03 -1.76
CA GLY A 221 12.78 5.38 -1.90
C GLY A 221 11.60 5.64 -0.98
N ILE A 222 11.21 6.91 -0.90
CA ILE A 222 10.05 7.35 -0.13
C ILE A 222 9.14 8.16 -1.05
N ILE A 223 7.87 7.78 -1.12
CA ILE A 223 6.83 8.48 -1.88
C ILE A 223 6.04 9.33 -0.91
N VAL A 224 6.10 10.65 -1.09
CA VAL A 224 5.40 11.60 -0.22
C VAL A 224 4.03 11.89 -0.82
N TRP A 225 2.98 11.51 -0.08
CA TRP A 225 1.61 11.58 -0.57
C TRP A 225 0.74 12.52 0.28
N SER A 226 -0.15 13.25 -0.40
CA SER A 226 -1.26 13.97 0.22
C SER A 226 -2.50 13.93 -0.68
N THR A 227 -3.68 14.12 -0.10
CA THR A 227 -4.94 14.16 -0.85
C THR A 227 -5.12 15.49 -1.57
N SER A 228 -5.73 15.45 -2.75
CA SER A 228 -6.18 16.63 -3.53
C SER A 228 -7.30 17.42 -2.86
N ARG A 229 -7.98 16.86 -1.84
CA ARG A 229 -9.07 17.53 -1.13
C ARG A 229 -8.60 18.87 -0.54
N ASN A 230 -9.30 19.95 -0.91
CA ASN A 230 -9.00 21.32 -0.48
C ASN A 230 -7.54 21.74 -0.74
N MET A 231 -6.88 21.19 -1.78
CA MET A 231 -5.46 21.44 -2.05
C MET A 231 -5.16 22.93 -2.21
N THR A 232 -5.96 23.67 -2.99
CA THR A 232 -5.78 25.12 -3.20
C THR A 232 -5.68 25.90 -1.89
N ASP A 233 -6.56 25.58 -0.93
CA ASP A 233 -6.61 26.26 0.35
C ASP A 233 -5.47 25.81 1.28
N ARG A 234 -5.03 24.54 1.16
CA ARG A 234 -3.96 23.93 1.95
C ARG A 234 -2.55 24.29 1.44
N CYS A 235 -2.42 24.67 0.17
CA CYS A 235 -1.13 24.98 -0.47
C CYS A 235 -0.24 25.95 0.34
N PRO A 236 -0.73 27.09 0.87
CA PRO A 236 0.11 27.99 1.66
C PRO A 236 0.66 27.35 2.94
N TYR A 237 -0.14 26.51 3.60
CA TYR A 237 0.25 25.79 4.82
C TYR A 237 1.27 24.69 4.51
N ILE A 238 1.03 23.91 3.46
CA ILE A 238 1.96 22.88 2.97
C ILE A 238 3.30 23.52 2.58
N LYS A 239 3.27 24.64 1.86
CA LYS A 239 4.48 25.39 1.49
C LYS A 239 5.23 25.84 2.74
N ASN A 240 4.55 26.52 3.68
CA ASN A 240 5.19 27.00 4.90
C ASN A 240 5.81 25.85 5.71
N TYR A 241 5.09 24.75 5.88
CA TYR A 241 5.59 23.56 6.57
C TYR A 241 6.78 22.92 5.85
N THR A 242 6.74 22.87 4.52
CA THR A 242 7.85 22.37 3.70
C THR A 242 9.09 23.25 3.85
N ASP A 243 8.94 24.57 3.78
CA ASP A 243 10.06 25.50 3.87
C ASP A 243 10.70 25.54 5.27
N THR A 244 9.90 25.36 6.32
CA THR A 244 10.33 25.61 7.71
C THR A 244 10.60 24.35 8.53
N VAL A 245 9.99 23.20 8.17
CA VAL A 245 10.10 21.96 8.96
C VAL A 245 10.52 20.78 8.09
N PHE A 246 9.69 20.38 7.13
CA PHE A 246 9.90 19.12 6.40
C PHE A 246 11.11 19.16 5.46
N GLY A 247 11.27 20.22 4.67
CA GLY A 247 12.40 20.41 3.78
C GLY A 247 13.74 20.43 4.53
N PRO A 248 13.91 21.27 5.57
CA PRO A 248 15.11 21.26 6.40
C PRO A 248 15.39 19.89 7.03
N TYR A 249 14.36 19.19 7.52
CA TYR A 249 14.51 17.85 8.11
C TYR A 249 15.00 16.81 7.10
N VAL A 250 14.39 16.75 5.90
CA VAL A 250 14.81 15.83 4.83
C VAL A 250 16.21 16.15 4.34
N LYS A 251 16.58 17.44 4.24
CA LYS A 251 17.94 17.85 3.88
C LYS A 251 18.97 17.35 4.89
N ASN A 252 18.71 17.56 6.18
CA ASN A 252 19.58 17.09 7.27
C ASN A 252 19.70 15.56 7.27
N LEU A 253 18.59 14.83 7.12
CA LEU A 253 18.62 13.38 6.98
C LEU A 253 19.47 12.93 5.79
N ASN A 254 19.36 13.58 4.63
CA ASN A 254 20.18 13.21 3.50
C ASN A 254 21.66 13.50 3.76
N GLU A 255 22.02 14.62 4.38
CA GLU A 255 23.42 14.92 4.75
C GLU A 255 24.01 13.87 5.71
N ASP A 256 23.24 13.43 6.71
CA ASP A 256 23.64 12.40 7.67
C ASP A 256 23.79 11.00 7.03
N PHE A 257 23.04 10.72 5.95
CA PHE A 257 22.98 9.40 5.30
C PHE A 257 23.60 9.35 3.89
N LEU A 258 24.09 10.47 3.36
CA LEU A 258 24.81 10.59 2.08
C LEU A 258 26.15 9.81 2.05
N MET A 259 26.56 9.21 3.18
CA MET A 259 27.60 8.20 3.18
C MET A 259 27.15 6.83 2.59
N TYR A 260 25.85 6.58 2.33
CA TYR A 260 25.40 5.22 1.95
C TYR A 260 24.28 5.03 0.89
N VAL A 261 23.39 5.98 0.54
CA VAL A 261 22.31 5.72 -0.48
C VAL A 261 21.82 6.99 -1.20
N SER A 262 21.54 6.90 -2.52
CA SER A 262 20.80 7.92 -3.29
C SER A 262 19.28 7.72 -3.14
N LEU A 263 18.64 8.47 -2.24
CA LEU A 263 17.19 8.41 -2.04
C LEU A 263 16.45 9.26 -3.08
N SER A 264 15.51 8.67 -3.83
CA SER A 264 14.59 9.42 -4.70
C SER A 264 13.31 9.74 -3.96
N LEU A 265 13.02 11.03 -3.75
CA LEU A 265 11.74 11.51 -3.21
C LEU A 265 10.80 11.82 -4.38
N LEU A 266 9.71 11.08 -4.51
CA LEU A 266 8.67 11.35 -5.51
C LEU A 266 7.43 11.87 -4.81
N VAL A 267 7.05 13.12 -5.09
CA VAL A 267 5.78 13.70 -4.63
C VAL A 267 4.74 13.46 -5.72
N ILE A 268 3.75 12.60 -5.45
CA ILE A 268 2.67 12.33 -6.41
C ILE A 268 1.37 12.92 -5.85
N PHE A 269 0.79 13.86 -6.61
CA PHE A 269 -0.59 14.30 -6.41
C PHE A 269 -1.49 13.48 -7.34
N PHE A 270 -2.40 12.68 -6.76
CA PHE A 270 -3.47 12.05 -7.54
C PHE A 270 -4.67 13.01 -7.61
N LEU A 271 -5.21 13.20 -8.81
CA LEU A 271 -6.48 13.87 -9.07
C LEU A 271 -7.64 12.93 -8.78
#